data_AF-A0A7W6B8Q7-F1
#
_entry.id   AF-A0A7W6B8Q7-F1
#
_cell.length_a   1.000
_cell.length_b   1.000
_cell.length_c   1.000
_cell.angle_alpha   90.00
_cell.angle_beta   90.00
_cell.angle_gamma   90.00
#
_symmetry.space_group_name_H-M   'P 1'
#
loop_
_entity.id
_entity.type
_entity.pdbx_description
1 polymer ?
#
loop_
_entity_poly.entity_id
_entity_poly.type
_entity_poly.pdbx_seq_one_letter_code
_entity_poly.pdbx_strand_id
1 'polypeptide(L)'
;MTKKQKFEHSELAGEFTDDGITVLVDIFRTAGSNEDWTMEVVTQSEDLIQWEEPFATDRDAFDEFLAVVAKDGIRSFLEDEEPSTH
;
A
#
# COMPACT_ATOMS: atom_id res chain seq x y z
N MET A 1 1.48 29.42 2.49
CA MET A 1 0.36 28.78 1.77
C MET A 1 0.74 27.32 1.59
N THR A 2 0.22 26.42 2.42
CA THR A 2 0.45 24.98 2.24
C THR A 2 -0.33 24.57 1.00
N LYS A 3 0.36 24.39 -0.14
CA LYS A 3 -0.27 23.78 -1.31
C LYS A 3 -0.79 22.43 -0.83
N LYS A 4 -2.11 22.22 -0.82
CA LYS A 4 -2.68 20.89 -0.64
C LYS A 4 -2.08 20.04 -1.76
N GLN A 5 -1.12 19.19 -1.43
CA GLN A 5 -0.54 18.27 -2.39
C GLN A 5 -1.70 17.42 -2.89
N LYS A 6 -1.90 17.42 -4.20
CA LYS A 6 -2.93 16.60 -4.83
C LYS A 6 -2.24 15.29 -5.17
N PHE A 7 -2.81 14.19 -4.72
CA PHE A 7 -2.39 12.86 -5.12
C PHE A 7 -3.40 12.31 -6.15
N GLU A 8 -2.91 11.53 -7.09
CA GLU A 8 -3.73 10.66 -7.94
C GLU A 8 -3.58 9.22 -7.43
N HIS A 9 -4.68 8.50 -7.36
CA HIS A 9 -4.73 7.12 -6.91
C HIS A 9 -4.84 6.19 -8.12
N SER A 10 -4.19 5.03 -8.05
CA SER A 10 -4.32 3.99 -9.07
C SER A 10 -5.72 3.38 -9.03
N GLU A 11 -6.15 2.84 -10.18
CA GLU A 11 -7.35 2.01 -10.28
C GLU A 11 -7.20 0.66 -9.56
N LEU A 12 -5.97 0.27 -9.20
CA LEU A 12 -5.66 -0.92 -8.39
C LEU A 12 -5.78 -0.66 -6.88
N ALA A 13 -5.89 0.62 -6.47
CA ALA A 13 -6.17 0.96 -5.08
C ALA A 13 -7.61 0.58 -4.72
N GLY A 14 -7.82 0.03 -3.53
CA GLY A 14 -9.13 -0.39 -3.07
C GLY A 14 -9.08 -1.39 -1.92
N GLU A 15 -10.27 -1.77 -1.46
CA GLU A 15 -10.43 -2.80 -0.44
C GLU A 15 -10.06 -4.18 -1.02
N PHE A 16 -9.25 -4.92 -0.27
CA PHE A 16 -8.89 -6.29 -0.56
C PHE A 16 -9.26 -7.17 0.62
N THR A 17 -10.02 -8.24 0.35
CA THR A 17 -10.48 -9.19 1.37
C THR A 17 -9.96 -10.60 1.05
N ASP A 18 -9.27 -11.20 2.01
CA ASP A 18 -8.82 -12.58 1.96
C ASP A 18 -8.91 -13.20 3.36
N ASP A 19 -9.24 -14.49 3.45
CA ASP A 19 -9.44 -15.23 4.73
C ASP A 19 -10.35 -14.52 5.78
N GLY A 20 -11.29 -13.68 5.32
CA GLY A 20 -12.17 -12.88 6.19
C GLY A 20 -11.52 -11.63 6.79
N ILE A 21 -10.27 -11.33 6.43
CA ILE A 21 -9.55 -10.10 6.77
C ILE A 21 -9.70 -9.13 5.60
N THR A 22 -10.05 -7.88 5.89
CA THR A 22 -10.08 -6.81 4.89
C THR A 22 -8.98 -5.80 5.20
N VAL A 23 -8.29 -5.35 4.16
CA VAL A 23 -7.34 -4.23 4.21
C VAL A 23 -7.65 -3.28 3.07
N LEU A 24 -7.30 -2.00 3.22
CA LEU A 24 -7.35 -1.03 2.14
C LEU A 24 -5.95 -0.89 1.56
N VAL A 25 -5.79 -1.26 0.29
CA VAL A 25 -4.56 -1.02 -0.46
C VAL A 25 -4.69 0.36 -1.09
N ASP A 26 -3.88 1.32 -0.66
CA ASP A 26 -3.79 2.64 -1.27
C ASP A 26 -2.51 2.74 -2.09
N ILE A 27 -2.65 3.05 -3.38
CA ILE A 27 -1.54 3.21 -4.32
C ILE A 27 -1.69 4.57 -4.96
N PHE A 28 -0.75 5.48 -4.69
CA PHE A 28 -0.87 6.87 -5.10
C PHE A 28 0.47 7.49 -5.47
N ARG A 29 0.41 8.62 -6.18
CA ARG A 29 1.57 9.47 -6.49
C ARG A 29 1.13 10.93 -6.60
N THR A 30 2.07 11.87 -6.65
CA THR A 30 1.73 13.29 -6.84
C THR A 30 0.99 13.46 -8.17
N ALA A 31 -0.19 14.08 -8.11
CA ALA A 31 -1.05 14.24 -9.27
C ALA A 31 -0.37 15.09 -10.37
N GLY A 32 -0.35 14.55 -11.58
CA GLY A 32 0.26 15.20 -12.73
C GLY A 32 1.80 15.23 -12.70
N SER A 33 2.43 14.39 -11.87
CA SER A 33 3.87 14.13 -11.94
C SER A 33 4.15 12.78 -12.59
N ASN A 34 5.42 12.56 -12.96
CA ASN A 34 5.95 11.25 -13.36
C ASN A 34 6.81 10.66 -12.24
N GLU A 35 6.48 10.98 -10.99
CA GLU A 35 7.13 10.37 -9.84
C GLU A 35 6.67 8.91 -9.69
N ASP A 36 7.50 8.13 -9.00
CA ASP A 36 7.20 6.76 -8.64
C ASP A 36 5.98 6.68 -7.70
N TRP A 37 5.34 5.53 -7.68
CA TRP A 37 4.15 5.22 -6.91
C TRP A 37 4.49 4.83 -5.48
N THR A 38 3.72 5.32 -4.53
CA THR A 38 3.77 4.90 -3.14
C THR A 38 2.64 3.91 -2.90
N MET A 39 2.91 2.87 -2.12
CA MET A 39 1.92 1.92 -1.65
C MET A 39 1.81 1.97 -0.14
N GLU A 40 0.57 1.98 0.32
CA GLU A 40 0.17 1.91 1.71
C GLU A 40 -0.88 0.83 1.86
N VAL A 41 -0.81 0.07 2.94
CA VAL A 41 -1.86 -0.86 3.35
C VAL A 41 -2.39 -0.39 4.70
N VAL A 42 -3.69 -0.10 4.72
CA VAL A 42 -4.41 0.30 5.93
C VAL A 42 -5.22 -0.88 6.43
N THR A 43 -5.00 -1.28 7.68
CA THR A 43 -5.74 -2.38 8.30
C THR A 43 -7.10 -1.91 8.82
N GLN A 44 -7.96 -2.86 9.21
CA GLN A 44 -9.21 -2.57 9.91
C GLN A 44 -9.01 -1.87 11.26
N SER A 45 -7.82 -1.95 11.83
CA SER A 45 -7.43 -1.29 13.08
C SER A 45 -6.86 0.11 12.85
N GLU A 46 -6.91 0.62 11.61
CA GLU A 46 -6.31 1.89 11.18
C GLU A 46 -4.77 1.92 11.27
N ASP A 47 -4.12 0.76 11.35
CA ASP A 47 -2.66 0.65 11.23
C ASP A 47 -2.24 0.88 9.77
N LEU A 48 -1.17 1.67 9.60
CA LEU A 48 -0.63 2.05 8.29
C LEU A 48 0.69 1.34 8.04
N ILE A 49 0.74 0.55 6.99
CA ILE A 49 1.93 -0.16 6.56
C ILE A 49 2.34 0.45 5.23
N GLN A 50 3.39 1.26 5.28
CA GLN A 50 3.92 1.95 4.11
C GLN A 50 5.20 1.24 3.66
N TRP A 51 5.34 1.01 2.36
CA TRP A 51 6.59 0.52 1.79
C TRP A 51 7.65 1.62 1.79
N GLU A 52 8.91 1.26 2.09
CA GLU A 52 10.03 2.20 2.14
C GLU A 52 10.46 2.68 0.75
N GLU A 53 10.47 1.77 -0.23
CA GLU A 53 10.85 2.05 -1.61
C GLU A 53 9.60 2.28 -2.48
N PRO A 54 9.59 3.34 -3.31
CA PRO A 54 8.49 3.57 -4.24
C PRO A 54 8.61 2.68 -5.48
N PHE A 55 7.49 2.49 -6.18
CA PHE A 55 7.35 1.59 -7.31
C PHE A 55 7.30 2.34 -8.64
N ALA A 56 7.95 1.80 -9.67
CA ALA A 56 7.94 2.41 -11.00
C ALA A 56 6.52 2.45 -11.62
N THR A 57 5.68 1.45 -11.32
CA THR A 57 4.30 1.39 -11.77
C THR A 57 3.36 1.01 -10.62
N ASP A 58 2.10 1.41 -10.73
CA ASP A 58 1.06 0.99 -9.80
C ASP A 58 0.83 -0.52 -9.83
N ARG A 59 1.13 -1.16 -10.96
CA ARG A 59 1.08 -2.62 -11.09
C ARG A 59 2.19 -3.31 -10.29
N ASP A 60 3.41 -2.78 -10.31
CA ASP A 60 4.52 -3.31 -9.52
C ASP A 60 4.19 -3.22 -8.02
N ALA A 61 3.63 -2.08 -7.59
CA ALA A 61 3.13 -1.91 -6.21
C ALA A 61 2.12 -3.01 -5.85
N PHE A 62 1.07 -3.17 -6.65
CA PHE A 62 0.03 -4.17 -6.36
C PHE A 62 0.54 -5.61 -6.43
N ASP A 63 1.49 -5.92 -7.32
CA ASP A 63 2.11 -7.25 -7.41
C ASP A 63 2.91 -7.57 -6.13
N GLU A 64 3.63 -6.60 -5.58
CA GLU A 64 4.34 -6.73 -4.31
C GLU A 64 3.38 -6.97 -3.14
N PHE A 65 2.25 -6.26 -3.09
CA PHE A 65 1.19 -6.57 -2.12
C PHE A 65 0.72 -8.02 -2.23
N LEU A 66 0.42 -8.48 -3.45
CA LEU A 66 0.01 -9.87 -3.68
C LEU A 66 1.11 -10.87 -3.32
N ALA A 67 2.38 -10.54 -3.54
CA ALA A 67 3.51 -11.37 -3.19
C ALA A 67 3.62 -11.56 -1.67
N VAL A 68 3.44 -10.49 -0.89
CA VAL A 68 3.40 -10.55 0.58
C VAL A 68 2.21 -11.39 1.04
N VAL A 69 1.01 -11.16 0.50
CA VAL A 69 -0.18 -11.98 0.80
C VAL A 69 0.06 -13.46 0.45
N ALA A 70 0.69 -13.76 -0.69
CA ALA A 70 0.97 -15.13 -1.10
C ALA A 70 2.04 -15.82 -0.25
N LYS A 71 3.03 -15.06 0.25
CA LYS A 71 4.17 -15.58 1.01
C LYS A 71 3.86 -15.72 2.49
N ASP A 72 3.32 -14.67 3.10
CA ASP A 72 3.16 -14.51 4.55
C ASP A 72 1.67 -14.56 4.98
N GLY A 73 0.74 -14.40 4.02
CA GLY A 73 -0.69 -14.35 4.27
C GLY A 73 -1.17 -12.94 4.59
N ILE A 74 -2.44 -12.63 4.28
CA ILE A 74 -3.02 -11.31 4.58
C ILE A 74 -2.99 -10.94 6.07
N ARG A 75 -3.02 -11.93 6.95
CA ARG A 75 -2.90 -11.73 8.41
C ARG A 75 -1.56 -11.15 8.85
N SER A 76 -0.51 -11.26 8.03
CA SER A 76 0.80 -10.68 8.31
C SER A 76 0.74 -9.16 8.48
N PHE A 77 -0.26 -8.49 7.88
CA PHE A 77 -0.48 -7.05 8.07
C PHE A 77 -1.17 -6.71 9.41
N LEU A 78 -1.67 -7.70 10.15
CA LEU A 78 -2.31 -7.52 11.46
C LEU A 78 -1.38 -7.89 12.62
N GLU A 79 -0.30 -8.60 12.32
CA GLU A 79 0.70 -8.98 13.30
C GLU A 79 1.68 -7.80 13.42
N ASP A 80 1.70 -7.19 14.61
CA ASP A 80 2.51 -6.04 15.03
C ASP A 80 4.01 -6.42 15.03
N GLU A 81 4.57 -6.77 13.87
CA GLU A 81 6.01 -6.87 13.70
C GLU A 81 6.52 -5.52 13.23
N GLU A 82 7.03 -4.77 14.21
CA GLU A 82 7.88 -3.60 14.09
C GLU A 82 8.66 -3.62 12.77
N PRO A 83 8.63 -2.55 11.95
CA PRO A 83 9.22 -2.57 10.63
C PRO A 83 10.69 -2.98 10.76
N SER A 84 10.99 -4.16 10.19
CA SER A 84 12.35 -4.67 10.11
C SER A 84 13.10 -3.80 9.12
N THR A 85 13.67 -2.69 9.60
CA THR A 85 14.74 -1.98 8.90
C THR A 85 15.87 -2.98 8.69
N HIS A 86 16.07 -3.45 7.45
CA HIS A 86 17.26 -4.20 7.06
C HIS A 86 18.20 -3.35 6.20
#